data_AF-D3P014-F1
#
_entry.id   AF-D3P014-F1
#
_cell.length_a   1.000
_cell.length_b   1.000
_cell.length_c   1.000
_cell.angle_alpha   90.00
_cell.angle_beta   90.00
_cell.angle_gamma   90.00
#
_symmetry.space_group_name_H-M   'P 1'
#
loop_
_entity.id
_entity.type
_entity.pdbx_description
1 polymer ?
#
loop_
_entity_poly.entity_id
_entity_poly.type
_entity_poly.pdbx_seq_one_letter_code
_entity_poly.pdbx_strand_id
1 'polypeptide(L)'
;MNTPVTAATASIHGAGQPSSSHARWLDQLDRGVGLLVEFPAALLVLAEVGVLLVGVIWRYLLHSPIIWSDELASILFLWLAMFGSVVALRRGEHMRMTALVGMLGPRAQAFLDVLAMTAALAFLLLMTEPAYEFASEEVWVTTPALDIANSWRAAALPVGIALMISVALLRLARRGRAIDVLWAALAVTATIGAAMLAGPVFAGLGNLNLLLFFVLGVGVMVFLGLPIAFSFGLATFGYLSLATSTPAIVMVGRMDEGMSHLILLSVPLFVFLGQLIEMTGMARAMVGFLASLLGHVRGGLSYVLLGAMYLVSGISGSKAADMAAVAPVLFPEMKARGAKPGDLVALLSATGAQTETIPPSLVLITIGSVTGVSIAALFTGGLLPGIVLGAALAALVWWRYRHEDLSHVRRASRGEIAKAFLIALPAIALPFVIRAAVIEGVATATEVSTIGIVYAVVAGLLIYRQFDWRRIYPMLVETAALSGAILLIIGAATGMAWALTQSGFSNTLATVMRELPGGVPVFIAVSIVAFIILGSVLEGIPAIVLFGPLLFPIAREIGVHEVHYAMIVILAMGIGLFAPPFGVGYYAACAISRISPDEGMKPILGYLAALAVGLIIVAAVPWVSIGFLG
;
A
#
# COMPACT_ATOMS: atom_id res chain seq x y z
N MET A 1 34.81 11.65 32.64
CA MET A 1 34.25 12.10 33.93
C MET A 1 32.77 11.77 33.93
N ASN A 2 32.39 10.79 34.74
CA ASN A 2 31.02 10.28 34.87
C ASN A 2 30.20 11.20 35.79
N THR A 3 28.98 11.56 35.39
CA THR A 3 27.80 11.72 36.25
C THR A 3 26.53 11.75 35.38
N PRO A 4 25.38 11.26 35.89
CA PRO A 4 24.27 10.77 35.08
C PRO A 4 23.13 11.79 34.93
N VAL A 5 22.54 11.87 33.74
CA VAL A 5 21.26 12.55 33.51
C VAL A 5 20.25 11.50 33.04
N THR A 6 19.65 10.81 34.01
CA THR A 6 18.48 9.95 33.83
C THR A 6 17.47 10.30 34.92
N ALA A 7 16.71 11.37 34.73
CA ALA A 7 15.50 11.67 35.51
C ALA A 7 14.76 12.88 34.92
N ALA A 8 14.10 12.74 33.75
CA ALA A 8 13.08 13.71 33.31
C ALA A 8 12.25 13.22 32.09
N THR A 9 11.79 11.96 32.04
CA THR A 9 10.76 11.51 31.05
C THR A 9 9.93 10.31 31.54
N ALA A 10 9.76 10.16 32.85
CA ALA A 10 8.94 9.09 33.43
C ALA A 10 7.75 9.67 34.21
N SER A 11 6.72 10.17 33.51
CA SER A 11 5.43 10.46 34.14
C SER A 11 4.24 10.66 33.18
N ILE A 12 4.09 9.85 32.11
CA ILE A 12 2.76 9.57 31.48
C ILE A 12 2.66 8.10 31.04
N HIS A 13 3.21 7.20 31.85
CA HIS A 13 2.86 5.77 31.83
C HIS A 13 2.35 5.43 33.22
N GLY A 14 1.07 5.72 33.44
CA GLY A 14 0.30 5.11 34.52
C GLY A 14 0.16 3.63 34.22
N ALA A 15 1.21 2.87 34.56
CA ALA A 15 1.20 1.42 34.64
C ALA A 15 0.24 0.99 35.77
N GLY A 16 -1.04 0.85 35.44
CA GLY A 16 -1.92 -0.04 36.18
C GLY A 16 -1.55 -1.47 35.80
N GLN A 17 -0.92 -2.20 36.71
CA GLN A 17 -0.79 -3.65 36.59
C GLN A 17 -2.19 -4.27 36.39
N PRO A 18 -2.43 -5.12 35.38
CA PRO A 18 -3.70 -5.83 35.32
C PRO A 18 -3.67 -6.99 36.33
N SER A 19 -4.06 -6.71 37.58
CA SER A 19 -4.12 -7.70 38.64
C SER A 19 -5.44 -8.49 38.64
N SER A 20 -5.83 -9.07 37.49
CA SER A 20 -6.89 -10.10 37.42
C SER A 20 -6.37 -11.32 36.66
N SER A 21 -6.75 -12.53 37.09
CA SER A 21 -6.41 -13.79 36.40
C SER A 21 -6.88 -13.79 34.95
N HIS A 22 -8.03 -13.15 34.68
CA HIS A 22 -8.63 -12.99 33.37
C HIS A 22 -7.74 -12.22 32.38
N ALA A 23 -7.14 -11.10 32.81
CA ALA A 23 -6.25 -10.32 31.95
C ALA A 23 -4.99 -11.10 31.59
N ARG A 24 -4.41 -11.84 32.55
CA ARG A 24 -3.24 -12.70 32.30
C ARG A 24 -3.54 -13.84 31.33
N TRP A 25 -4.74 -14.43 31.40
CA TRP A 25 -5.14 -15.49 30.46
C TRP A 25 -5.34 -14.96 29.04
N LEU A 26 -6.00 -13.81 28.88
CA LEU A 26 -6.10 -13.13 27.59
C LEU A 26 -4.73 -12.77 27.02
N ASP A 27 -3.79 -12.32 27.86
CA ASP A 27 -2.38 -12.07 27.52
C ASP A 27 -1.65 -13.29 26.98
N GLN A 28 -1.87 -14.45 27.59
CA GLN A 28 -1.31 -15.70 27.11
C GLN A 28 -1.92 -16.14 25.78
N LEU A 29 -3.25 -16.02 25.62
CA LEU A 29 -3.93 -16.40 24.38
C LEU A 29 -3.48 -15.59 23.18
N ASP A 30 -3.44 -14.25 23.29
CA ASP A 30 -2.97 -13.41 22.19
C ASP A 30 -1.48 -13.62 21.86
N ARG A 31 -0.65 -13.93 22.87
CA ARG A 31 0.74 -14.34 22.61
C ARG A 31 0.78 -15.66 21.86
N GLY A 32 -0.06 -16.62 22.25
CA GLY A 32 -0.21 -17.91 21.56
C GLY A 32 -0.63 -17.73 20.11
N VAL A 33 -1.71 -16.99 19.86
CA VAL A 33 -2.18 -16.64 18.50
C VAL A 33 -1.10 -15.87 17.74
N GLY A 34 -0.41 -14.95 18.40
CA GLY A 34 0.73 -14.23 17.83
C GLY A 34 1.82 -15.15 17.33
N LEU A 35 2.29 -16.09 18.15
CA LEU A 35 3.32 -17.05 17.76
C LEU A 35 2.85 -18.00 16.66
N LEU A 36 1.59 -18.44 16.72
CA LEU A 36 0.98 -19.33 15.72
C LEU A 36 0.83 -18.68 14.34
N VAL A 37 0.86 -17.34 14.25
CA VAL A 37 0.61 -16.61 13.00
C VAL A 37 1.87 -15.91 12.52
N GLU A 38 2.57 -15.18 13.39
CA GLU A 38 3.74 -14.38 13.00
C GLU A 38 4.91 -15.26 12.53
N PHE A 39 5.15 -16.40 13.19
CA PHE A 39 6.24 -17.28 12.80
C PHE A 39 5.99 -17.96 11.44
N PRO A 40 4.82 -18.59 11.18
CA PRO A 40 4.50 -19.10 9.85
C PRO A 40 4.49 -18.01 8.78
N ALA A 41 3.96 -16.82 9.07
CA ALA A 41 3.96 -15.70 8.13
C ALA A 41 5.38 -15.28 7.74
N ALA A 42 6.29 -15.15 8.69
CA ALA A 42 7.69 -14.84 8.43
C ALA A 42 8.40 -15.96 7.65
N LEU A 43 8.11 -17.22 7.99
CA LEU A 43 8.65 -18.38 7.27
C LEU A 43 8.15 -18.41 5.83
N LEU A 44 6.89 -18.06 5.56
CA LEU A 44 6.32 -18.00 4.22
C LEU A 44 7.00 -16.92 3.37
N VAL A 45 7.26 -15.72 3.90
CA VAL A 45 8.04 -14.70 3.17
C VAL A 45 9.42 -15.24 2.78
N LEU A 46 10.11 -15.93 3.69
CA LEU A 46 11.40 -16.55 3.38
C LEU A 46 11.29 -17.70 2.37
N ALA A 47 10.24 -18.52 2.49
CA ALA A 47 9.98 -19.61 1.57
C ALA A 47 9.72 -19.08 0.15
N GLU A 48 8.94 -18.01 0.01
CA GLU A 48 8.70 -17.33 -1.27
C GLU A 48 9.99 -16.82 -1.91
N VAL A 49 10.81 -16.11 -1.12
CA VAL A 49 12.14 -15.66 -1.59
C VAL A 49 12.97 -16.86 -2.06
N GLY A 50 12.96 -17.97 -1.31
CA GLY A 50 13.70 -19.18 -1.65
C GLY A 50 13.20 -19.86 -2.92
N VAL A 51 11.90 -20.10 -3.03
CA VAL A 51 11.26 -20.77 -4.18
C VAL A 51 11.49 -19.96 -5.46
N LEU A 52 11.28 -18.65 -5.40
CA LEU A 52 11.52 -17.78 -6.55
C LEU A 52 12.99 -17.68 -6.90
N LEU A 53 13.89 -17.64 -5.91
CA LEU A 53 15.33 -17.62 -6.17
C LEU A 53 15.78 -18.90 -6.86
N VAL A 54 15.28 -20.06 -6.43
CA VAL A 54 15.53 -21.35 -7.09
C VAL A 54 15.00 -21.31 -8.53
N GLY A 55 13.77 -20.83 -8.74
CA GLY A 55 13.18 -20.68 -10.07
C GLY A 55 14.04 -19.80 -10.99
N VAL A 56 14.48 -18.64 -10.49
CA VAL A 56 15.38 -17.70 -11.19
C VAL A 56 16.71 -18.35 -11.53
N ILE A 57 17.36 -19.03 -10.58
CA ILE A 57 18.66 -19.68 -10.83
C ILE A 57 18.51 -20.78 -11.89
N TRP A 58 17.48 -21.61 -11.80
CA TRP A 58 17.27 -22.68 -12.77
C TRP A 58 16.95 -22.16 -14.17
N ARG A 59 16.18 -21.07 -14.24
CA ARG A 59 15.82 -20.41 -15.49
C ARG A 59 17.02 -19.76 -16.16
N TYR A 60 17.79 -18.94 -15.45
CA TYR A 60 18.87 -18.11 -16.05
C TYR A 60 20.25 -18.74 -16.02
N LEU A 61 20.61 -19.49 -14.96
CA LEU A 61 21.95 -20.11 -14.89
C LEU A 61 21.94 -21.50 -15.54
N LEU A 62 20.94 -22.32 -15.22
CA LEU A 62 20.88 -23.71 -15.70
C LEU A 62 20.13 -23.89 -17.02
N HIS A 63 19.48 -22.84 -17.53
CA HIS A 63 18.67 -22.88 -18.77
C HIS A 63 17.62 -24.00 -18.76
N SER A 64 17.09 -24.33 -17.57
CA SER A 64 16.14 -25.42 -17.34
C SER A 64 15.04 -24.95 -16.38
N PRO A 65 14.04 -24.19 -16.87
CA PRO A 65 13.01 -23.61 -16.02
C PRO A 65 12.16 -24.69 -15.37
N ILE A 66 11.93 -24.55 -14.06
CA ILE A 66 11.12 -25.46 -13.27
C ILE A 66 9.67 -24.95 -13.24
N ILE A 67 8.71 -25.76 -13.69
CA ILE A 67 7.29 -25.35 -13.74
C ILE A 67 6.65 -25.33 -12.34
N TRP A 68 7.07 -26.24 -11.45
CA TRP A 68 6.49 -26.32 -10.11
C TRP A 68 6.81 -25.11 -9.22
N SER A 69 7.82 -24.30 -9.52
CA SER A 69 8.18 -23.15 -8.67
C SER A 69 7.07 -22.11 -8.63
N ASP A 70 6.49 -21.81 -9.79
CA ASP A 70 5.46 -20.77 -9.93
C ASP A 70 4.15 -21.25 -9.29
N GLU A 71 3.84 -22.55 -9.40
CA GLU A 71 2.69 -23.17 -8.77
C GLU A 71 2.83 -23.22 -7.24
N LEU A 72 3.99 -23.66 -6.72
CA LEU A 72 4.26 -23.67 -5.28
C LEU A 72 4.22 -22.26 -4.69
N ALA A 73 4.81 -21.27 -5.38
CA ALA A 73 4.76 -19.88 -4.98
C ALA A 73 3.31 -19.37 -4.91
N SER A 74 2.46 -19.67 -5.90
CA SER A 74 1.03 -19.30 -5.84
C SER A 74 0.32 -19.86 -4.59
N ILE A 75 0.62 -21.10 -4.21
CA ILE A 75 0.03 -21.74 -3.04
C ILE A 75 0.50 -21.07 -1.75
N LEU A 76 1.82 -20.93 -1.59
CA LEU A 76 2.42 -20.27 -0.42
C LEU A 76 1.96 -18.81 -0.28
N PHE A 77 1.73 -18.14 -1.41
CA PHE A 77 1.36 -16.74 -1.45
C PHE A 77 -0.03 -16.48 -0.87
N LEU A 78 -1.01 -17.34 -1.16
CA LEU A 78 -2.33 -17.22 -0.56
C LEU A 78 -2.30 -17.47 0.96
N TRP A 79 -1.49 -18.42 1.42
CA TRP A 79 -1.24 -18.63 2.84
C TRP A 79 -0.57 -17.42 3.49
N LEU A 80 0.42 -16.82 2.83
CA LEU A 80 1.08 -15.59 3.27
C LEU A 80 0.07 -14.44 3.38
N ALA A 81 -0.79 -14.28 2.38
CA ALA A 81 -1.83 -13.26 2.36
C ALA A 81 -2.77 -13.40 3.56
N MET A 82 -3.22 -14.63 3.84
CA MET A 82 -4.16 -14.90 4.94
C MET A 82 -3.52 -14.77 6.32
N PHE A 83 -2.33 -15.34 6.56
CA PHE A 83 -1.65 -15.14 7.83
C PHE A 83 -1.23 -13.67 8.02
N GLY A 84 -0.74 -13.02 6.98
CA GLY A 84 -0.43 -11.59 6.97
C GLY A 84 -1.64 -10.74 7.35
N SER A 85 -2.83 -11.06 6.83
CA SER A 85 -4.08 -10.40 7.17
C SER A 85 -4.45 -10.53 8.65
N VAL A 86 -4.16 -11.70 9.24
CA VAL A 86 -4.34 -11.96 10.67
C VAL A 86 -3.36 -11.12 11.50
N VAL A 87 -2.06 -11.05 11.10
CA VAL A 87 -1.07 -10.20 11.78
C VAL A 87 -1.47 -8.73 11.69
N ALA A 88 -1.85 -8.26 10.51
CA ALA A 88 -2.31 -6.89 10.28
C ALA A 88 -3.53 -6.55 11.14
N LEU A 89 -4.50 -7.46 11.24
CA LEU A 89 -5.65 -7.31 12.11
C LEU A 89 -5.24 -7.29 13.58
N ARG A 90 -4.28 -8.12 14.00
CA ARG A 90 -3.78 -8.17 15.38
C ARG A 90 -3.00 -6.91 15.76
N ARG A 91 -2.27 -6.29 14.84
CA ARG A 91 -1.48 -5.05 15.04
C ARG A 91 -2.30 -3.78 14.82
N GLY A 92 -3.41 -3.86 14.07
CA GLY A 92 -4.25 -2.71 13.73
C GLY A 92 -3.66 -1.91 12.57
N GLU A 93 -2.95 -2.62 11.68
CA GLU A 93 -2.23 -2.09 10.52
C GLU A 93 -3.09 -2.15 9.24
N HIS A 94 -4.30 -2.72 9.30
CA HIS A 94 -5.25 -2.62 8.20
C HIS A 94 -5.56 -1.15 7.90
N MET A 95 -5.52 -0.80 6.62
CA MET A 95 -5.75 0.57 6.15
C MET A 95 -7.17 1.02 6.48
N ARG A 96 -7.27 2.16 7.17
CA ARG A 96 -8.52 2.78 7.62
C ARG A 96 -8.42 4.31 7.50
N MET A 97 -9.53 4.95 7.17
CA MET A 97 -9.62 6.41 7.20
C MET A 97 -9.78 6.85 8.67
N THR A 98 -8.73 7.44 9.24
CA THR A 98 -8.73 7.88 10.65
C THR A 98 -8.91 9.39 10.83
N ALA A 99 -8.85 10.19 9.77
CA ALA A 99 -8.90 11.65 9.87
C ALA A 99 -10.20 12.14 10.56
N LEU A 100 -11.38 11.72 10.10
CA LEU A 100 -12.65 12.14 10.75
C LEU A 100 -12.82 11.54 12.14
N VAL A 101 -12.45 10.27 12.33
CA VAL A 101 -12.52 9.61 13.64
C VAL A 101 -11.61 10.34 14.64
N GLY A 102 -10.41 10.74 14.20
CA GLY A 102 -9.42 11.48 14.97
C GLY A 102 -9.89 12.87 15.42
N MET A 103 -10.86 13.47 14.74
CA MET A 103 -11.47 14.76 15.13
C MET A 103 -12.49 14.61 16.27
N LEU A 104 -12.97 13.40 16.55
CA LEU A 104 -13.95 13.15 17.60
C LEU A 104 -13.29 13.04 18.99
N GLY A 105 -14.08 13.23 20.05
CA GLY A 105 -13.59 13.07 21.41
C GLY A 105 -13.15 11.62 21.73
N PRO A 106 -12.26 11.39 22.72
CA PRO A 106 -11.67 10.07 22.99
C PRO A 106 -12.68 8.93 23.22
N ARG A 107 -13.85 9.25 23.80
CA ARG A 107 -14.92 8.27 24.03
C ARG A 107 -15.58 7.82 22.72
N ALA A 108 -15.82 8.75 21.80
CA ALA A 108 -16.42 8.43 20.51
C ALA A 108 -15.44 7.65 19.62
N GLN A 109 -14.14 8.01 19.66
CA GLN A 109 -13.08 7.23 18.99
C GLN A 109 -13.06 5.78 19.48
N ALA A 110 -13.05 5.57 20.80
CA ALA A 110 -13.06 4.23 21.37
C ALA A 110 -14.31 3.44 20.97
N PHE A 111 -15.49 4.06 20.96
CA PHE A 111 -16.72 3.41 20.52
C PHE A 111 -16.68 3.04 19.03
N LEU A 112 -16.23 3.95 18.16
CA LEU A 112 -16.12 3.69 16.73
C LEU A 112 -15.10 2.60 16.41
N ASP A 113 -13.97 2.56 17.13
CA ASP A 113 -13.00 1.46 17.01
C ASP A 113 -13.63 0.10 17.37
N VAL A 114 -14.47 0.04 18.42
CA VAL A 114 -15.22 -1.16 18.81
C VAL A 114 -16.29 -1.51 17.78
N LEU A 115 -17.03 -0.53 17.27
CA LEU A 115 -18.04 -0.71 16.22
C LEU A 115 -17.40 -1.26 14.94
N ALA A 116 -16.29 -0.66 14.50
CA ALA A 116 -15.54 -1.12 13.34
C ALA A 116 -15.05 -2.56 13.51
N MET A 117 -14.47 -2.90 14.67
CA MET A 117 -14.05 -4.28 14.95
C MET A 117 -15.23 -5.27 14.98
N THR A 118 -16.39 -4.84 15.47
CA THR A 118 -17.60 -5.67 15.51
C THR A 118 -18.19 -5.89 14.11
N ALA A 119 -18.19 -4.88 13.26
CA ALA A 119 -18.61 -5.01 11.86
C ALA A 119 -17.65 -5.89 11.06
N ALA A 120 -16.33 -5.78 11.29
CA ALA A 120 -15.34 -6.69 10.70
C ALA A 120 -15.56 -8.14 11.17
N LEU A 121 -15.86 -8.36 12.47
CA LEU A 121 -16.23 -9.67 12.98
C LEU A 121 -17.50 -10.23 12.31
N ALA A 122 -18.52 -9.39 12.11
CA ALA A 122 -19.74 -9.80 11.41
C ALA A 122 -19.45 -10.24 9.96
N PHE A 123 -18.63 -9.48 9.23
CA PHE A 123 -18.17 -9.89 7.90
C PHE A 123 -17.48 -11.26 7.92
N LEU A 124 -16.53 -11.46 8.83
CA LEU A 124 -15.79 -12.71 8.93
C LEU A 124 -16.70 -13.91 9.24
N LEU A 125 -17.70 -13.72 10.12
CA LEU A 125 -18.69 -14.74 10.43
C LEU A 125 -19.55 -15.07 9.20
N LEU A 126 -20.02 -14.06 8.46
CA LEU A 126 -20.78 -14.24 7.22
C LEU A 126 -19.98 -14.96 6.14
N MET A 127 -18.65 -14.81 6.13
CA MET A 127 -17.77 -15.45 5.15
C MET A 127 -17.30 -16.85 5.54
N THR A 128 -17.59 -17.31 6.76
CA THR A 128 -17.08 -18.61 7.25
C THR A 128 -17.64 -19.78 6.45
N GLU A 129 -18.96 -19.83 6.24
CA GLU A 129 -19.62 -20.89 5.47
C GLU A 129 -19.22 -20.86 3.99
N PRO A 130 -19.33 -19.74 3.25
CA PRO A 130 -18.89 -19.68 1.86
C PRO A 130 -17.41 -20.03 1.66
N ALA A 131 -16.54 -19.68 2.61
CA ALA A 131 -15.11 -20.01 2.52
C ALA A 131 -14.83 -21.50 2.75
N TYR A 132 -15.59 -22.13 3.64
CA TYR A 132 -15.51 -23.59 3.83
C TYR A 132 -16.04 -24.34 2.61
N GLU A 133 -17.18 -23.91 2.08
CA GLU A 133 -17.80 -24.47 0.87
C GLU A 133 -16.81 -24.42 -0.30
N PHE A 134 -16.25 -23.24 -0.59
CA PHE A 134 -15.23 -23.04 -1.63
C PHE A 134 -14.04 -23.99 -1.46
N ALA A 135 -13.45 -24.08 -0.26
CA ALA A 135 -12.32 -24.97 -0.02
C ALA A 135 -12.67 -26.47 -0.16
N SER A 136 -13.92 -26.84 0.12
CA SER A 136 -14.40 -28.22 -0.01
C SER A 136 -14.64 -28.64 -1.46
N GLU A 137 -15.09 -27.72 -2.32
CA GLU A 137 -15.27 -27.97 -3.75
C GLU A 137 -13.92 -28.19 -4.46
N GLU A 138 -12.87 -27.49 -4.00
CA GLU A 138 -11.51 -27.57 -4.54
C GLU A 138 -10.76 -28.87 -4.20
N VAL A 139 -11.35 -29.79 -3.43
CA VAL A 139 -10.75 -31.12 -3.14
C VAL A 139 -10.68 -31.98 -4.41
N TRP A 140 -11.60 -31.79 -5.33
CA TRP A 140 -11.70 -32.57 -6.57
C TRP A 140 -10.85 -32.03 -7.71
N VAL A 141 -10.19 -30.88 -7.50
CA VAL A 141 -9.31 -30.23 -8.48
C VAL A 141 -7.87 -30.49 -8.05
N THR A 142 -7.05 -31.06 -8.95
CA THR A 142 -5.60 -31.18 -8.73
C THR A 142 -4.85 -30.08 -9.45
N THR A 143 -3.73 -29.69 -8.85
CA THR A 143 -2.84 -28.68 -9.39
C THR A 143 -1.99 -29.26 -10.53
N PRO A 144 -1.76 -28.53 -11.65
CA PRO A 144 -1.20 -29.13 -12.86
C PRO A 144 0.25 -29.64 -12.75
N ALA A 145 1.11 -29.01 -11.96
CA ALA A 145 2.54 -29.33 -11.92
C ALA A 145 2.94 -30.18 -10.70
N LEU A 146 2.32 -29.95 -9.54
CA LEU A 146 2.61 -30.66 -8.30
C LEU A 146 1.71 -31.88 -8.08
N ASP A 147 0.60 -31.98 -8.83
CA ASP A 147 -0.41 -33.05 -8.69
C ASP A 147 -0.94 -33.18 -7.24
N ILE A 148 -1.03 -32.04 -6.54
CA ILE A 148 -1.64 -31.95 -5.20
C ILE A 148 -3.05 -31.36 -5.30
N ALA A 149 -3.92 -31.73 -4.36
CA ALA A 149 -5.27 -31.19 -4.29
C ALA A 149 -5.26 -29.67 -4.07
N ASN A 150 -6.02 -28.92 -4.88
CA ASN A 150 -6.08 -27.46 -4.81
C ASN A 150 -6.75 -26.98 -3.51
N SER A 151 -7.46 -27.86 -2.79
CA SER A 151 -7.95 -27.60 -1.44
C SER A 151 -6.85 -27.18 -0.45
N TRP A 152 -5.58 -27.60 -0.63
CA TRP A 152 -4.47 -27.12 0.20
C TRP A 152 -4.22 -25.62 0.06
N ARG A 153 -4.41 -25.09 -1.15
CA ARG A 153 -4.38 -23.66 -1.43
C ARG A 153 -5.62 -23.00 -0.86
N ALA A 154 -6.80 -23.47 -1.27
CA ALA A 154 -8.08 -22.87 -0.90
C ALA A 154 -8.34 -22.87 0.63
N ALA A 155 -7.80 -23.84 1.37
CA ALA A 155 -7.89 -23.92 2.84
C ALA A 155 -7.28 -22.72 3.57
N ALA A 156 -6.38 -21.95 2.92
CA ALA A 156 -5.84 -20.72 3.48
C ALA A 156 -6.95 -19.74 3.88
N LEU A 157 -8.03 -19.64 3.08
CA LEU A 157 -9.15 -18.72 3.29
C LEU A 157 -9.94 -19.04 4.59
N PRO A 158 -10.54 -20.23 4.77
CA PRO A 158 -11.27 -20.54 5.98
C PRO A 158 -10.37 -20.54 7.23
N VAL A 159 -9.11 -20.98 7.12
CA VAL A 159 -8.16 -20.96 8.25
C VAL A 159 -7.84 -19.52 8.66
N GLY A 160 -7.53 -18.64 7.70
CA GLY A 160 -7.26 -17.24 7.99
C GLY A 160 -8.49 -16.50 8.53
N ILE A 161 -9.69 -16.79 8.02
CA ILE A 161 -10.96 -16.24 8.56
C ILE A 161 -11.15 -16.66 10.02
N ALA A 162 -10.99 -17.95 10.34
CA ALA A 162 -11.14 -18.45 11.71
C ALA A 162 -10.13 -17.82 12.68
N LEU A 163 -8.88 -17.63 12.25
CA LEU A 163 -7.85 -16.94 13.03
C LEU A 163 -8.16 -15.44 13.20
N MET A 164 -8.65 -14.77 12.16
CA MET A 164 -9.09 -13.37 12.24
C MET A 164 -10.29 -13.20 13.19
N ILE A 165 -11.26 -14.13 13.19
CA ILE A 165 -12.37 -14.16 14.16
C ILE A 165 -11.82 -14.24 15.58
N SER A 166 -10.88 -15.15 15.82
CA SER A 166 -10.24 -15.32 17.13
C SER A 166 -9.54 -14.03 17.59
N VAL A 167 -8.78 -13.37 16.70
CA VAL A 167 -8.13 -12.08 16.97
C VAL A 167 -9.14 -10.96 17.23
N ALA A 168 -10.22 -10.89 16.44
CA ALA A 168 -11.26 -9.87 16.61
C ALA A 168 -11.96 -10.01 17.96
N LEU A 169 -12.31 -11.24 18.36
CA LEU A 169 -12.88 -11.54 19.68
C LEU A 169 -11.93 -11.17 20.81
N LEU A 170 -10.65 -11.52 20.72
CA LEU A 170 -9.64 -11.16 21.72
C LEU A 170 -9.47 -9.64 21.82
N ARG A 171 -9.50 -8.91 20.69
CA ARG A 171 -9.42 -7.45 20.66
C ARG A 171 -10.63 -6.79 21.32
N LEU A 172 -11.84 -7.27 21.01
CA LEU A 172 -13.08 -6.79 21.65
C LEU A 172 -13.04 -7.05 23.16
N ALA A 173 -12.60 -8.24 23.59
CA ALA A 173 -12.51 -8.60 25.00
C ALA A 173 -11.48 -7.78 25.80
N ARG A 174 -10.43 -7.29 25.14
CA ARG A 174 -9.36 -6.50 25.79
C ARG A 174 -9.59 -5.00 25.77
N ARG A 175 -10.01 -4.46 24.63
CA ARG A 175 -10.08 -3.01 24.39
C ARG A 175 -11.49 -2.46 24.54
N GLY A 176 -12.51 -3.28 24.34
CA GLY A 176 -13.90 -2.86 24.45
C GLY A 176 -14.37 -2.84 25.89
N ARG A 177 -14.95 -1.72 26.33
CA ARG A 177 -15.77 -1.74 27.54
C ARG A 177 -16.97 -2.62 27.23
N ALA A 178 -17.37 -3.52 28.13
CA ALA A 178 -18.44 -4.48 27.87
C ALA A 178 -19.74 -3.82 27.35
N ILE A 179 -20.05 -2.62 27.86
CA ILE A 179 -21.19 -1.82 27.41
C ILE A 179 -21.03 -1.32 25.97
N ASP A 180 -19.84 -0.87 25.57
CA ASP A 180 -19.56 -0.39 24.21
C ASP A 180 -19.61 -1.56 23.22
N VAL A 181 -19.12 -2.74 23.62
CA VAL A 181 -19.21 -3.99 22.82
C VAL A 181 -20.66 -4.42 22.66
N LEU A 182 -21.47 -4.38 23.72
CA LEU A 182 -22.90 -4.69 23.65
C LEU A 182 -23.63 -3.76 22.69
N TRP A 183 -23.41 -2.44 22.80
CA TRP A 183 -24.04 -1.46 21.92
C TRP A 183 -23.57 -1.59 20.47
N ALA A 184 -22.28 -1.85 20.25
CA ALA A 184 -21.75 -2.11 18.92
C ALA A 184 -22.37 -3.38 18.30
N ALA A 185 -22.47 -4.46 19.06
CA ALA A 185 -23.09 -5.71 18.62
C ALA A 185 -24.58 -5.52 18.31
N LEU A 186 -25.31 -4.78 19.15
CA LEU A 186 -26.70 -4.43 18.89
C LEU A 186 -26.84 -3.57 17.63
N ALA A 187 -25.98 -2.55 17.46
CA ALA A 187 -26.01 -1.68 16.29
C ALA A 187 -25.75 -2.45 14.99
N VAL A 188 -24.74 -3.33 14.97
CA VAL A 188 -24.42 -4.16 13.80
C VAL A 188 -25.54 -5.15 13.51
N THR A 189 -26.04 -5.87 14.51
CA THR A 189 -27.13 -6.84 14.32
C THR A 189 -28.44 -6.16 13.92
N ALA A 190 -28.76 -5.00 14.48
CA ALA A 190 -29.92 -4.20 14.07
C ALA A 190 -29.78 -3.69 12.63
N THR A 191 -28.58 -3.27 12.22
CA THR A 191 -28.33 -2.82 10.84
C THR A 191 -28.48 -3.99 9.86
N ILE A 192 -27.92 -5.16 10.16
CA ILE A 192 -28.07 -6.37 9.34
C ILE A 192 -29.54 -6.80 9.30
N GLY A 193 -30.22 -6.85 10.44
CA GLY A 193 -31.63 -7.21 10.51
C GLY A 193 -32.54 -6.25 9.74
N ALA A 194 -32.30 -4.94 9.86
CA ALA A 194 -33.00 -3.93 9.07
C ALA A 194 -32.76 -4.09 7.57
N ALA A 195 -31.52 -4.39 7.16
CA ALA A 195 -31.18 -4.65 5.76
C ALA A 195 -31.86 -5.92 5.22
N MET A 196 -31.91 -6.99 6.02
CA MET A 196 -32.62 -8.23 5.65
C MET A 196 -34.13 -8.00 5.50
N LEU A 197 -34.75 -7.23 6.41
CA LEU A 197 -36.17 -6.86 6.31
C LEU A 197 -36.46 -5.98 5.09
N ALA A 198 -35.51 -5.13 4.71
CA ALA A 198 -35.58 -4.30 3.50
C ALA A 198 -35.22 -5.06 2.21
N GLY A 199 -34.86 -6.36 2.28
CA GLY A 199 -34.52 -7.21 1.14
C GLY A 199 -35.48 -7.10 -0.06
N PRO A 200 -36.81 -7.19 0.12
CA PRO A 200 -37.76 -7.06 -0.98
C PRO A 200 -37.71 -5.69 -1.67
N VAL A 201 -37.35 -4.63 -0.93
CA VAL A 201 -37.18 -3.29 -1.49
C VAL A 201 -35.93 -3.24 -2.35
N PHE A 202 -34.80 -3.79 -1.86
CA PHE A 202 -33.55 -3.83 -2.62
C PHE A 202 -33.71 -4.59 -3.94
N ALA A 203 -34.43 -5.72 -3.96
CA ALA A 203 -34.70 -6.46 -5.19
C ALA A 203 -35.37 -5.61 -6.30
N GLY A 204 -36.15 -4.59 -5.93
CA GLY A 204 -36.86 -3.71 -6.87
C GLY A 204 -36.06 -2.48 -7.36
N LEU A 205 -34.91 -2.16 -6.76
CA LEU A 205 -34.19 -0.89 -7.00
C LEU A 205 -33.22 -0.91 -8.20
N GLY A 206 -32.90 -2.09 -8.76
CA GLY A 206 -31.98 -2.22 -9.89
C GLY A 206 -30.61 -1.58 -9.62
N ASN A 207 -30.14 -0.73 -10.53
CA ASN A 207 -28.82 -0.09 -10.45
C ASN A 207 -28.67 0.90 -9.26
N LEU A 208 -29.77 1.37 -8.65
CA LEU A 208 -29.68 2.22 -7.46
C LEU A 208 -29.05 1.48 -6.26
N ASN A 209 -29.14 0.15 -6.23
CA ASN A 209 -28.45 -0.66 -5.24
C ASN A 209 -26.93 -0.46 -5.28
N LEU A 210 -26.35 -0.24 -6.47
CA LEU A 210 -24.90 -0.03 -6.59
C LEU A 210 -24.47 1.26 -5.90
N LEU A 211 -25.25 2.34 -6.06
CA LEU A 211 -25.00 3.59 -5.34
C LEU A 211 -25.19 3.41 -3.82
N LEU A 212 -26.23 2.68 -3.42
CA LEU A 212 -26.53 2.46 -2.01
C LEU A 212 -25.46 1.62 -1.30
N PHE A 213 -25.07 0.48 -1.87
CA PHE A 213 -24.08 -0.41 -1.25
C PHE A 213 -22.65 0.08 -1.46
N PHE A 214 -22.26 0.44 -2.68
CA PHE A 214 -20.85 0.70 -3.02
C PHE A 214 -20.41 2.15 -2.89
N VAL A 215 -21.32 3.12 -2.98
CA VAL A 215 -20.96 4.54 -2.74
C VAL A 215 -21.32 4.94 -1.32
N LEU A 216 -22.61 4.86 -0.95
CA LEU A 216 -23.08 5.26 0.37
C LEU A 216 -22.65 4.28 1.46
N GLY A 217 -22.84 2.98 1.27
CA GLY A 217 -22.51 1.95 2.25
C GLY A 217 -21.03 1.91 2.57
N VAL A 218 -20.19 1.74 1.54
CA VAL A 218 -18.72 1.80 1.68
C VAL A 218 -18.28 3.14 2.23
N GLY A 219 -18.80 4.27 1.70
CA GLY A 219 -18.42 5.60 2.16
C GLY A 219 -18.67 5.77 3.65
N VAL A 220 -19.88 5.43 4.13
CA VAL A 220 -20.22 5.48 5.55
C VAL A 220 -19.30 4.58 6.37
N MET A 221 -19.08 3.33 5.96
CA MET A 221 -18.22 2.40 6.70
C MET A 221 -16.77 2.89 6.80
N VAL A 222 -16.21 3.39 5.69
CA VAL A 222 -14.84 3.95 5.65
C VAL A 222 -14.75 5.20 6.54
N PHE A 223 -15.72 6.11 6.47
CA PHE A 223 -15.72 7.32 7.31
C PHE A 223 -15.94 7.03 8.80
N LEU A 224 -16.59 5.91 9.15
CA LEU A 224 -16.69 5.40 10.52
C LEU A 224 -15.38 4.74 11.01
N GLY A 225 -14.36 4.63 10.16
CA GLY A 225 -13.07 4.03 10.49
C GLY A 225 -13.01 2.52 10.36
N LEU A 226 -14.00 1.89 9.71
CA LEU A 226 -13.92 0.48 9.34
C LEU A 226 -12.77 0.29 8.33
N PRO A 227 -11.90 -0.71 8.49
CA PRO A 227 -10.85 -0.94 7.52
C PRO A 227 -11.40 -1.23 6.13
N ILE A 228 -10.69 -0.77 5.10
CA ILE A 228 -11.20 -0.71 3.72
C ILE A 228 -11.59 -2.11 3.20
N ALA A 229 -10.78 -3.13 3.47
CA ALA A 229 -11.09 -4.51 3.06
C ALA A 229 -12.44 -5.00 3.59
N PHE A 230 -12.73 -4.78 4.87
CA PHE A 230 -13.99 -5.18 5.48
C PHE A 230 -15.17 -4.33 5.00
N SER A 231 -14.93 -3.05 4.71
CA SER A 231 -15.95 -2.17 4.12
C SER A 231 -16.36 -2.65 2.73
N PHE A 232 -15.37 -2.96 1.88
CA PHE A 232 -15.63 -3.51 0.55
C PHE A 232 -16.29 -4.89 0.63
N GLY A 233 -15.79 -5.74 1.52
CA GLY A 233 -16.33 -7.08 1.72
C GLY A 233 -17.79 -7.05 2.18
N LEU A 234 -18.11 -6.30 3.24
CA LEU A 234 -19.47 -6.23 3.79
C LEU A 234 -20.46 -5.61 2.81
N ALA A 235 -20.06 -4.57 2.08
CA ALA A 235 -20.88 -3.96 1.04
C ALA A 235 -21.16 -4.91 -0.12
N THR A 236 -20.14 -5.66 -0.58
CA THR A 236 -20.28 -6.67 -1.65
C THR A 236 -21.15 -7.84 -1.22
N PHE A 237 -20.90 -8.38 -0.03
CA PHE A 237 -21.72 -9.45 0.52
C PHE A 237 -23.18 -9.02 0.69
N GLY A 238 -23.41 -7.82 1.23
CA GLY A 238 -24.76 -7.24 1.37
C GLY A 238 -25.47 -7.08 0.03
N TYR A 239 -24.77 -6.56 -0.99
CA TYR A 239 -25.32 -6.43 -2.34
C TYR A 239 -25.70 -7.79 -2.94
N LEU A 240 -24.79 -8.77 -2.91
CA LEU A 240 -25.05 -10.09 -3.49
C LEU A 240 -26.16 -10.86 -2.76
N SER A 241 -26.23 -10.74 -1.43
CA SER A 241 -27.23 -11.47 -0.63
C SER A 241 -28.62 -10.84 -0.64
N LEU A 242 -28.72 -9.51 -0.76
CA LEU A 242 -29.99 -8.79 -0.63
C LEU A 242 -30.55 -8.27 -1.96
N ALA A 243 -29.70 -7.97 -2.93
CA ALA A 243 -30.10 -7.36 -4.20
C ALA A 243 -29.98 -8.32 -5.40
N THR A 244 -29.29 -9.45 -5.26
CA THR A 244 -29.12 -10.44 -6.34
C THR A 244 -29.47 -11.86 -5.90
N SER A 245 -29.44 -12.80 -6.84
CA SER A 245 -29.58 -14.24 -6.59
C SER A 245 -28.24 -14.99 -6.71
N THR A 246 -27.12 -14.26 -6.66
CA THR A 246 -25.79 -14.82 -6.84
C THR A 246 -25.33 -15.52 -5.56
N PRO A 247 -24.87 -16.79 -5.63
CA PRO A 247 -24.34 -17.49 -4.47
C PRO A 247 -23.14 -16.75 -3.83
N ALA A 248 -23.09 -16.73 -2.50
CA ALA A 248 -22.03 -16.03 -1.75
C ALA A 248 -20.63 -16.64 -1.97
N ILE A 249 -20.55 -17.93 -2.33
CA ILE A 249 -19.30 -18.60 -2.71
C ILE A 249 -18.57 -17.90 -3.86
N VAL A 250 -19.29 -17.23 -4.77
CA VAL A 250 -18.69 -16.47 -5.87
C VAL A 250 -17.83 -15.33 -5.35
N MET A 251 -18.24 -14.69 -4.25
CA MET A 251 -17.43 -13.65 -3.63
C MET A 251 -16.09 -14.21 -3.13
N VAL A 252 -16.11 -15.39 -2.51
CA VAL A 252 -14.88 -16.06 -2.04
C VAL A 252 -13.98 -16.42 -3.21
N GLY A 253 -14.54 -16.99 -4.29
CA GLY A 253 -13.77 -17.31 -5.50
C GLY A 253 -13.12 -16.07 -6.14
N ARG A 254 -13.81 -14.92 -6.15
CA ARG A 254 -13.23 -13.66 -6.64
C ARG A 254 -12.20 -13.06 -5.69
N MET A 255 -12.37 -13.24 -4.38
CA MET A 255 -11.35 -12.87 -3.40
C MET A 255 -10.10 -13.72 -3.57
N ASP A 256 -10.26 -15.04 -3.75
CA ASP A 256 -9.18 -15.99 -4.04
C ASP A 256 -8.38 -15.55 -5.28
N GLU A 257 -9.07 -15.38 -6.42
CA GLU A 257 -8.49 -14.96 -7.70
C GLU A 257 -7.68 -13.65 -7.57
N GLY A 258 -8.24 -12.63 -6.90
CA GLY A 258 -7.57 -11.36 -6.67
C GLY A 258 -6.32 -11.49 -5.78
N MET A 259 -6.39 -12.34 -4.74
CA MET A 259 -5.30 -12.54 -3.79
C MET A 259 -4.19 -13.44 -4.33
N SER A 260 -4.48 -14.36 -5.25
CA SER A 260 -3.53 -15.34 -5.78
C SER A 260 -2.82 -14.89 -7.07
N HIS A 261 -2.98 -13.64 -7.51
CA HIS A 261 -2.30 -13.14 -8.72
C HIS A 261 -0.79 -13.14 -8.54
N LEU A 262 -0.07 -14.00 -9.27
CA LEU A 262 1.39 -14.17 -9.18
C LEU A 262 2.19 -12.86 -9.35
N ILE A 263 1.69 -11.91 -10.15
CA ILE A 263 2.32 -10.59 -10.31
C ILE A 263 2.39 -9.85 -8.96
N LEU A 264 1.38 -10.00 -8.11
CA LEU A 264 1.30 -9.34 -6.81
C LEU A 264 2.23 -9.97 -5.76
N LEU A 265 2.82 -11.13 -6.05
CA LEU A 265 3.87 -11.71 -5.22
C LEU A 265 5.12 -10.80 -5.17
N SER A 266 5.29 -9.92 -6.16
CA SER A 266 6.32 -8.88 -6.12
C SER A 266 6.08 -7.86 -4.99
N VAL A 267 4.86 -7.71 -4.48
CA VAL A 267 4.51 -6.77 -3.39
C VAL A 267 5.28 -7.10 -2.11
N PRO A 268 5.15 -8.30 -1.48
CA PRO A 268 5.92 -8.64 -0.28
C PRO A 268 7.43 -8.57 -0.53
N LEU A 269 7.91 -8.96 -1.71
CA LEU A 269 9.33 -8.99 -2.01
C LEU A 269 9.93 -7.57 -2.12
N PHE A 270 9.26 -6.65 -2.79
CA PHE A 270 9.69 -5.25 -2.87
C PHE A 270 9.56 -4.53 -1.51
N VAL A 271 8.52 -4.83 -0.74
CA VAL A 271 8.38 -4.34 0.65
C VAL A 271 9.57 -4.82 1.50
N PHE A 272 9.90 -6.12 1.46
CA PHE A 272 11.03 -6.67 2.20
C PHE A 272 12.37 -6.09 1.73
N LEU A 273 12.56 -5.95 0.41
CA LEU A 273 13.73 -5.30 -0.17
C LEU A 273 13.90 -3.86 0.34
N GLY A 274 12.81 -3.09 0.40
CA GLY A 274 12.80 -1.74 0.96
C GLY A 274 13.32 -1.71 2.40
N GLN A 275 12.85 -2.62 3.25
CA GLN A 275 13.32 -2.71 4.62
C GLN A 275 14.80 -3.14 4.69
N LEU A 276 15.25 -4.05 3.82
CA LEU A 276 16.66 -4.46 3.77
C LEU A 276 17.60 -3.30 3.41
N ILE A 277 17.20 -2.41 2.51
CA ILE A 277 18.00 -1.24 2.09
C ILE A 277 18.16 -0.23 3.24
N GLU A 278 17.12 -0.10 4.07
CA GLU A 278 17.19 0.70 5.29
C GLU A 278 18.15 0.05 6.30
N MET A 279 17.97 -1.24 6.60
CA MET A 279 18.76 -1.98 7.59
C MET A 279 20.25 -2.07 7.23
N THR A 280 20.58 -2.22 5.94
CA THR A 280 21.95 -2.42 5.45
C THR A 280 22.75 -1.13 5.30
N GLY A 281 22.13 0.03 5.55
CA GLY A 281 22.80 1.34 5.44
C GLY A 281 22.88 1.90 4.01
N MET A 282 22.31 1.21 3.02
CA MET A 282 22.26 1.66 1.63
C MET A 282 21.52 2.98 1.46
N ALA A 283 20.35 3.14 2.11
CA ALA A 283 19.60 4.39 2.09
C ALA A 283 20.45 5.57 2.60
N ARG A 284 21.18 5.36 3.70
CA ARG A 284 22.08 6.36 4.29
C ARG A 284 23.23 6.71 3.36
N ALA A 285 23.79 5.73 2.65
CA ALA A 285 24.85 5.96 1.66
C ALA A 285 24.36 6.83 0.49
N MET A 286 23.19 6.55 -0.07
CA MET A 286 22.58 7.36 -1.14
C MET A 286 22.32 8.80 -0.69
N VAL A 287 21.70 8.97 0.48
CA VAL A 287 21.43 10.29 1.07
C VAL A 287 22.73 11.06 1.31
N GLY A 288 23.76 10.41 1.85
CA GLY A 288 25.06 11.02 2.09
C GLY A 288 25.75 11.49 0.80
N PHE A 289 25.66 10.70 -0.27
CA PHE A 289 26.16 11.10 -1.58
C PHE A 289 25.41 12.31 -2.14
N LEU A 290 24.08 12.28 -2.14
CA LEU A 290 23.26 13.41 -2.61
C LEU A 290 23.53 14.68 -1.79
N ALA A 291 23.68 14.55 -0.46
CA ALA A 291 24.04 15.65 0.42
C ALA A 291 25.42 16.24 0.09
N SER A 292 26.40 15.41 -0.29
CA SER A 292 27.71 15.90 -0.73
C SER A 292 27.65 16.71 -2.03
N LEU A 293 26.71 16.38 -2.93
CA LEU A 293 26.52 17.07 -4.20
C LEU A 293 25.71 18.36 -4.06
N LEU A 294 24.57 18.31 -3.39
CA LEU A 294 23.55 19.37 -3.42
C LEU A 294 23.41 20.11 -2.08
N GLY A 295 23.94 19.57 -0.98
CA GLY A 295 23.74 20.13 0.35
C GLY A 295 24.33 21.54 0.57
N HIS A 296 25.16 22.02 -0.36
CA HIS A 296 25.78 23.34 -0.33
C HIS A 296 25.05 24.41 -1.17
N VAL A 297 24.02 24.04 -1.94
CA VAL A 297 23.22 25.00 -2.71
C VAL A 297 22.05 25.52 -1.89
N ARG A 298 21.43 26.63 -2.32
CA ARG A 298 20.26 27.21 -1.63
C ARG A 298 19.08 26.26 -1.75
N GLY A 299 18.42 25.92 -0.64
CA GLY A 299 17.45 24.80 -0.60
C GLY A 299 18.09 23.42 -0.75
N GLY A 300 19.40 23.30 -0.55
CA GLY A 300 20.19 22.09 -0.82
C GLY A 300 19.62 20.82 -0.23
N LEU A 301 19.27 20.82 1.06
CA LEU A 301 18.70 19.65 1.73
C LEU A 301 17.30 19.28 1.21
N SER A 302 16.54 20.24 0.72
CA SER A 302 15.26 19.98 0.06
C SER A 302 15.46 19.24 -1.26
N TYR A 303 16.46 19.62 -2.07
CA TYR A 303 16.82 18.85 -3.26
C TYR A 303 17.36 17.46 -2.93
N VAL A 304 18.11 17.33 -1.82
CA VAL A 304 18.55 16.02 -1.33
C VAL A 304 17.36 15.16 -0.95
N LEU A 305 16.33 15.72 -0.31
CA LEU A 305 15.10 14.99 0.00
C LEU A 305 14.36 14.57 -1.28
N LEU A 306 14.17 15.47 -2.25
CA LEU A 306 13.58 15.15 -3.56
C LEU A 306 14.33 13.99 -4.25
N GLY A 307 15.66 14.11 -4.35
CA GLY A 307 16.49 13.11 -5.03
C GLY A 307 16.60 11.79 -4.26
N ALA A 308 16.65 11.83 -2.93
CA ALA A 308 16.72 10.63 -2.10
C ALA A 308 15.42 9.84 -2.18
N MET A 309 14.27 10.53 -2.10
CA MET A 309 12.97 9.91 -2.29
C MET A 309 12.85 9.31 -3.69
N TYR A 310 13.33 10.01 -4.73
CA TYR A 310 13.38 9.46 -6.09
C TYR A 310 14.17 8.16 -6.19
N LEU A 311 15.39 8.11 -5.63
CA LEU A 311 16.25 6.94 -5.71
C LEU A 311 15.77 5.77 -4.84
N VAL A 312 15.35 6.03 -3.60
CA VAL A 312 14.92 4.99 -2.65
C VAL A 312 13.58 4.38 -3.09
N SER A 313 12.65 5.22 -3.56
CA SER A 313 11.35 4.75 -4.06
C SER A 313 11.48 3.92 -5.32
N GLY A 314 12.47 4.24 -6.17
CA GLY A 314 12.87 3.42 -7.30
C GLY A 314 13.48 2.05 -6.95
N ILE A 315 13.38 1.63 -5.68
CA ILE A 315 13.75 0.28 -5.24
C ILE A 315 12.63 -0.38 -4.42
N SER A 316 12.06 0.32 -3.43
CA SER A 316 11.11 -0.27 -2.48
C SER A 316 9.69 -0.40 -3.04
N GLY A 317 9.30 0.50 -3.94
CA GLY A 317 7.91 0.68 -4.39
C GLY A 317 6.90 1.07 -3.30
N SER A 318 7.34 1.24 -2.05
CA SER A 318 6.52 1.53 -0.88
C SER A 318 6.84 2.91 -0.30
N LYS A 319 5.94 3.86 -0.55
CA LYS A 319 6.06 5.26 -0.13
C LYS A 319 6.28 5.42 1.38
N ALA A 320 5.58 4.63 2.19
CA ALA A 320 5.72 4.67 3.65
C ALA A 320 7.11 4.21 4.09
N ALA A 321 7.64 3.14 3.47
CA ALA A 321 8.99 2.66 3.72
C ALA A 321 10.05 3.69 3.28
N ASP A 322 9.86 4.33 2.12
CA ASP A 322 10.76 5.37 1.61
C ASP A 322 10.85 6.55 2.57
N MET A 323 9.70 7.06 3.02
CA MET A 323 9.64 8.15 3.99
C MET A 323 10.28 7.74 5.33
N ALA A 324 10.04 6.52 5.80
CA ALA A 324 10.63 5.99 7.02
C ALA A 324 12.15 5.81 6.93
N ALA A 325 12.68 5.53 5.74
CA ALA A 325 14.11 5.41 5.49
C ALA A 325 14.81 6.78 5.36
N VAL A 326 14.20 7.74 4.66
CA VAL A 326 14.83 9.01 4.31
C VAL A 326 14.64 10.09 5.38
N ALA A 327 13.44 10.21 5.96
CA ALA A 327 13.13 11.30 6.89
C ALA A 327 14.04 11.30 8.14
N PRO A 328 14.32 10.17 8.83
CA PRO A 328 15.18 10.17 10.01
C PRO A 328 16.63 10.56 9.73
N VAL A 329 17.09 10.40 8.48
CA VAL A 329 18.45 10.77 8.06
C VAL A 329 18.56 12.26 7.78
N LEU A 330 17.56 12.86 7.12
CA LEU A 330 17.62 14.26 6.68
C LEU A 330 17.02 15.26 7.67
N PHE A 331 15.95 14.89 8.38
CA PHE A 331 15.17 15.84 9.17
C PHE A 331 15.97 16.45 10.34
N PRO A 332 16.82 15.72 11.08
CA PRO A 332 17.65 16.32 12.12
C PRO A 332 18.55 17.44 11.57
N GLU A 333 19.19 17.21 10.42
CA GLU A 333 20.07 18.18 9.77
C GLU A 333 19.27 19.37 9.20
N MET A 334 18.11 19.13 8.59
CA MET A 334 17.25 20.22 8.10
C MET A 334 16.74 21.11 9.26
N LYS A 335 16.36 20.51 10.39
CA LYS A 335 15.97 21.25 11.60
C LYS A 335 17.15 22.04 12.18
N ALA A 336 18.35 21.47 12.19
CA ALA A 336 19.56 22.18 12.62
C ALA A 336 19.88 23.41 11.76
N ARG A 337 19.50 23.39 10.47
CA ARG A 337 19.59 24.54 9.56
C ARG A 337 18.37 25.47 9.58
N GLY A 338 17.46 25.30 10.54
CA GLY A 338 16.32 26.21 10.74
C GLY A 338 15.09 25.90 9.89
N ALA A 339 15.01 24.74 9.23
CA ALA A 339 13.80 24.35 8.51
C ALA A 339 12.61 24.18 9.46
N LYS A 340 11.48 24.79 9.10
CA LYS A 340 10.24 24.72 9.89
C LYS A 340 9.62 23.32 9.79
N PRO A 341 9.08 22.75 10.89
CA PRO A 341 8.50 21.41 10.85
C PRO A 341 7.39 21.25 9.79
N GLY A 342 6.49 22.24 9.67
CA GLY A 342 5.45 22.24 8.63
C GLY A 342 5.98 22.13 7.20
N ASP A 343 7.16 22.70 6.91
CA ASP A 343 7.77 22.63 5.58
C ASP A 343 8.40 21.26 5.31
N LEU A 344 8.92 20.60 6.36
CA LEU A 344 9.51 19.26 6.28
C LEU A 344 8.45 18.23 5.91
N VAL A 345 7.32 18.23 6.63
CA VAL A 345 6.23 17.27 6.38
C VAL A 345 5.54 17.54 5.04
N ALA A 346 5.38 18.82 4.66
CA ALA A 346 4.81 19.19 3.37
C ALA A 346 5.68 18.74 2.19
N LEU A 347 7.00 18.95 2.27
CA LEU A 347 7.92 18.51 1.23
C LEU A 347 8.00 16.98 1.16
N LEU A 348 8.07 16.30 2.32
CA LEU A 348 8.07 14.83 2.38
C LEU A 348 6.80 14.23 1.76
N SER A 349 5.64 14.82 2.06
CA SER A 349 4.36 14.42 1.48
C SER A 349 4.35 14.62 -0.04
N ALA A 350 4.82 15.78 -0.51
CA ALA A 350 4.91 16.07 -1.93
C ALA A 350 5.85 15.14 -2.69
N THR A 351 6.98 14.76 -2.08
CA THR A 351 7.87 13.74 -2.64
C THR A 351 7.24 12.37 -2.67
N GLY A 352 6.43 12.01 -1.66
CA GLY A 352 5.69 10.75 -1.66
C GLY A 352 4.65 10.69 -2.79
N ALA A 353 4.00 11.81 -3.11
CA ALA A 353 3.10 11.90 -4.26
C ALA A 353 3.84 11.82 -5.59
N GLN A 354 5.03 12.45 -5.69
CA GLN A 354 5.88 12.38 -6.88
C GLN A 354 6.33 10.94 -7.18
N THR A 355 6.68 10.17 -6.15
CA THR A 355 7.32 8.86 -6.35
C THR A 355 6.35 7.77 -6.82
N GLU A 356 5.06 8.08 -6.89
CA GLU A 356 4.01 7.16 -7.37
C GLU A 356 4.26 6.56 -8.75
N THR A 357 4.86 7.33 -9.66
CA THR A 357 5.20 6.86 -11.02
C THR A 357 6.61 6.29 -11.13
N ILE A 358 7.42 6.32 -10.07
CA ILE A 358 8.80 5.86 -10.13
C ILE A 358 8.84 4.34 -10.00
N PRO A 359 9.38 3.61 -10.99
CA PRO A 359 9.44 2.15 -10.94
C PRO A 359 10.58 1.63 -10.05
N PRO A 360 10.40 0.49 -9.36
CA PRO A 360 9.18 -0.30 -9.27
C PRO A 360 8.15 0.38 -8.34
N SER A 361 6.88 0.44 -8.74
CA SER A 361 5.80 1.00 -7.92
C SER A 361 4.73 -0.07 -7.70
N LEU A 362 4.34 -0.29 -6.45
CA LEU A 362 3.31 -1.29 -6.10
C LEU A 362 1.97 -0.98 -6.78
N VAL A 363 1.67 0.30 -6.98
CA VAL A 363 0.44 0.73 -7.67
C VAL A 363 0.53 0.43 -9.17
N LEU A 364 1.69 0.65 -9.81
CA LEU A 364 1.91 0.27 -11.21
C LEU A 364 1.80 -1.25 -11.41
N ILE A 365 2.39 -2.03 -10.50
CA ILE A 365 2.30 -3.49 -10.51
C ILE A 365 0.82 -3.93 -10.39
N THR A 366 0.06 -3.29 -9.50
CA THR A 366 -1.38 -3.53 -9.32
C THR A 366 -2.17 -3.17 -10.58
N ILE A 367 -1.88 -2.04 -11.24
CA ILE A 367 -2.51 -1.70 -12.53
C ILE A 367 -2.26 -2.82 -13.53
N GLY A 368 -1.01 -3.24 -13.69
CA GLY A 368 -0.65 -4.30 -14.63
C GLY A 368 -1.38 -5.62 -14.34
N SER A 369 -1.52 -5.98 -13.06
CA SER A 369 -2.20 -7.22 -12.68
C SER A 369 -3.70 -7.20 -12.94
N VAL A 370 -4.39 -6.08 -12.69
CA VAL A 370 -5.86 -6.01 -12.81
C VAL A 370 -6.37 -5.53 -14.17
N THR A 371 -5.53 -4.82 -14.94
CA THR A 371 -5.91 -4.29 -16.26
C THR A 371 -5.26 -5.02 -17.43
N GLY A 372 -4.24 -5.84 -17.16
CA GLY A 372 -3.48 -6.57 -18.20
C GLY A 372 -2.44 -5.73 -18.95
N VAL A 373 -2.25 -4.47 -18.58
CA VAL A 373 -1.21 -3.61 -19.17
C VAL A 373 0.18 -4.14 -18.78
N SER A 374 1.10 -4.20 -19.75
CA SER A 374 2.48 -4.68 -19.52
C SER A 374 3.18 -3.88 -18.40
N ILE A 375 3.71 -4.59 -17.41
CA ILE A 375 4.48 -4.00 -16.30
C ILE A 375 5.75 -3.29 -16.84
N ALA A 376 6.42 -3.90 -17.83
CA ALA A 376 7.58 -3.28 -18.47
C ALA A 376 7.21 -1.96 -19.16
N ALA A 377 6.04 -1.90 -19.81
CA ALA A 377 5.54 -0.68 -20.42
C ALA A 377 5.15 0.38 -19.37
N LEU A 378 4.49 -0.02 -18.27
CA LEU A 378 4.17 0.87 -17.15
C LEU A 378 5.43 1.42 -16.49
N PHE A 379 6.46 0.60 -16.32
CA PHE A 379 7.73 1.01 -15.74
C PHE A 379 8.45 2.00 -16.66
N THR A 380 8.49 1.71 -17.96
CA THR A 380 9.07 2.61 -18.96
C THR A 380 8.33 3.95 -18.98
N GLY A 381 6.99 3.91 -18.97
CA GLY A 381 6.14 5.10 -19.03
C GLY A 381 6.13 5.96 -17.77
N GLY A 382 6.48 5.40 -16.60
CA GLY A 382 6.53 6.12 -15.32
C GLY A 382 7.77 6.99 -15.09
N LEU A 383 8.85 6.72 -15.84
CA LEU A 383 10.14 7.37 -15.64
C LEU A 383 10.10 8.88 -15.88
N LEU A 384 9.65 9.29 -17.06
CA LEU A 384 9.59 10.70 -17.45
C LEU A 384 8.57 11.52 -16.63
N PRO A 385 7.33 11.04 -16.36
CA PRO A 385 6.40 11.74 -15.49
C PRO A 385 6.99 12.02 -14.10
N GLY A 386 7.73 11.07 -13.52
CA GLY A 386 8.39 11.25 -12.23
C GLY A 386 9.45 12.36 -12.26
N ILE A 387 10.17 12.50 -13.38
CA ILE A 387 11.13 13.59 -13.60
C ILE A 387 10.42 14.93 -13.78
N VAL A 388 9.32 14.98 -14.54
CA VAL A 388 8.53 16.20 -14.74
C VAL A 388 8.01 16.74 -13.41
N LEU A 389 7.44 15.88 -12.57
CA LEU A 389 7.00 16.27 -11.23
C LEU A 389 8.18 16.68 -10.33
N GLY A 390 9.29 15.94 -10.39
CA GLY A 390 10.50 16.29 -9.65
C GLY A 390 11.05 17.66 -10.05
N ALA A 391 11.02 18.00 -11.34
CA ALA A 391 11.41 19.31 -11.85
C ALA A 391 10.44 20.41 -11.39
N ALA A 392 9.13 20.14 -11.40
CA ALA A 392 8.13 21.08 -10.89
C ALA A 392 8.34 21.38 -9.39
N LEU A 393 8.59 20.34 -8.58
CA LEU A 393 8.92 20.49 -7.16
C LEU A 393 10.26 21.21 -6.96
N ALA A 394 11.28 20.90 -7.75
CA ALA A 394 12.58 21.55 -7.70
C ALA A 394 12.48 23.05 -8.03
N ALA A 395 11.67 23.42 -9.03
CA ALA A 395 11.40 24.81 -9.37
C ALA A 395 10.72 25.57 -8.22
N LEU A 396 9.78 24.93 -7.53
CA LEU A 396 9.13 25.49 -6.35
C LEU A 396 10.11 25.66 -5.18
N VAL A 397 10.96 24.66 -4.93
CA VAL A 397 12.03 24.73 -3.91
C VAL A 397 12.98 25.88 -4.21
N TRP A 398 13.41 26.02 -5.46
CA TRP A 398 14.24 27.15 -5.89
C TRP A 398 13.56 28.48 -5.57
N TRP A 399 12.29 28.65 -5.96
CA TRP A 399 11.56 29.89 -5.73
C TRP A 399 11.41 30.23 -4.24
N ARG A 400 11.13 29.24 -3.40
CA ARG A 400 10.90 29.39 -1.95
C ARG A 400 12.17 29.68 -1.15
N TYR A 401 13.29 29.03 -1.50
CA TYR A 401 14.54 29.10 -0.74
C TYR A 401 15.64 29.94 -1.42
N ARG A 402 15.35 30.67 -2.51
CA ARG A 402 16.33 31.51 -3.23
C ARG A 402 17.03 32.59 -2.38
N HIS A 403 16.46 32.96 -1.24
CA HIS A 403 17.00 33.98 -0.33
C HIS A 403 17.59 33.38 0.96
N GLU A 404 17.77 32.05 1.02
CA GLU A 404 18.36 31.38 2.17
C GLU A 404 19.84 31.76 2.35
N ASP A 405 20.25 32.00 3.59
CA ASP A 405 21.64 32.27 3.95
C ASP A 405 22.43 30.95 4.02
N LEU A 406 23.54 30.90 3.30
CA LEU A 406 24.44 29.75 3.23
C LEU A 406 25.82 30.05 3.83
N SER A 407 25.98 31.17 4.54
CA SER A 407 27.23 31.62 5.13
C SER A 407 27.94 30.55 5.99
N HIS A 408 27.17 29.65 6.62
CA HIS A 408 27.67 28.58 7.47
C HIS A 408 27.88 27.23 6.76
N VAL A 409 27.58 27.11 5.47
CA VAL A 409 27.59 25.83 4.74
C VAL A 409 28.84 25.72 3.85
N ARG A 410 29.66 24.71 4.13
CA ARG A 410 30.85 24.42 3.31
C ARG A 410 30.51 23.46 2.17
N ARG A 411 30.99 23.77 0.96
CA ARG A 411 30.96 22.86 -0.18
C ARG A 411 31.92 21.68 0.04
N ALA A 412 31.43 20.46 -0.19
CA ALA A 412 32.25 19.26 -0.18
C ALA A 412 33.33 19.33 -1.27
N SER A 413 34.54 18.92 -0.93
CA SER A 413 35.65 18.80 -1.87
C SER A 413 35.39 17.70 -2.90
N ARG A 414 36.03 17.77 -4.07
CA ARG A 414 35.91 16.73 -5.11
C ARG A 414 36.30 15.34 -4.60
N GLY A 415 37.27 15.26 -3.68
CA GLY A 415 37.68 14.01 -3.05
C GLY A 415 36.62 13.41 -2.13
N GLU A 416 35.92 14.26 -1.35
CA GLU A 416 34.79 13.82 -0.51
C GLU A 416 33.61 13.34 -1.36
N ILE A 417 33.29 14.06 -2.43
CA ILE A 417 32.23 13.67 -3.38
C ILE A 417 32.56 12.34 -4.05
N ALA A 418 33.79 12.15 -4.55
CA ALA A 418 34.20 10.91 -5.18
C ALA A 418 34.16 9.73 -4.20
N LYS A 419 34.61 9.95 -2.95
CA LYS A 419 34.53 8.94 -1.90
C LYS A 419 33.07 8.57 -1.57
N ALA A 420 32.19 9.57 -1.44
CA ALA A 420 30.77 9.34 -1.18
C ALA A 420 30.09 8.61 -2.34
N PHE A 421 30.43 8.95 -3.59
CA PHE A 421 29.95 8.26 -4.78
C PHE A 421 30.36 6.79 -4.78
N LEU A 422 31.65 6.48 -4.54
CA LEU A 422 32.13 5.11 -4.51
C LEU A 422 31.45 4.27 -3.41
N ILE A 423 31.19 4.87 -2.25
CA ILE A 423 30.46 4.20 -1.16
C ILE A 423 28.98 4.00 -1.52
N ALA A 424 28.36 4.96 -2.20
CA ALA A 424 26.96 4.89 -2.59
C ALA A 424 26.72 4.08 -3.88
N LEU A 425 27.76 3.80 -4.68
CA LEU A 425 27.66 3.18 -5.99
C LEU A 425 26.83 1.88 -5.99
N PRO A 426 27.01 0.92 -5.05
CA PRO A 426 26.18 -0.28 -5.02
C PRO A 426 24.69 0.04 -4.79
N ALA A 427 24.39 0.91 -3.83
CA ALA A 427 23.02 1.33 -3.55
C ALA A 427 22.38 2.09 -4.71
N ILE A 428 23.13 2.96 -5.38
CA ILE A 428 22.68 3.72 -6.55
C ILE A 428 22.50 2.81 -7.75
N ALA A 429 23.31 1.76 -7.93
CA ALA A 429 23.20 0.85 -9.07
C ALA A 429 21.90 0.03 -9.03
N LEU A 430 21.46 -0.37 -7.84
CA LEU A 430 20.30 -1.25 -7.64
C LEU A 430 19.01 -0.78 -8.36
N PRO A 431 18.50 0.46 -8.22
CA PRO A 431 17.29 0.90 -8.93
C PRO A 431 17.44 0.86 -10.46
N PHE A 432 18.65 1.12 -10.99
CA PHE A 432 18.89 1.05 -12.44
C PHE A 432 18.96 -0.40 -12.92
N VAL A 433 19.56 -1.30 -12.15
CA VAL A 433 19.60 -2.74 -12.45
C VAL A 433 18.19 -3.32 -12.45
N ILE A 434 17.40 -3.03 -11.41
CA ILE A 434 16.00 -3.46 -11.31
C ILE A 434 15.22 -3.00 -12.54
N ARG A 435 15.36 -1.71 -12.89
CA ARG A 435 14.69 -1.14 -14.04
C ARG A 435 15.13 -1.78 -15.36
N ALA A 436 16.43 -1.88 -15.60
CA ALA A 436 16.97 -2.45 -16.84
C ALA A 436 16.49 -3.90 -17.02
N ALA A 437 16.55 -4.71 -15.96
CA ALA A 437 16.13 -6.10 -16.01
C ALA A 437 14.64 -6.28 -16.38
N VAL A 438 13.75 -5.42 -15.85
CA VAL A 438 12.31 -5.48 -16.19
C VAL A 438 12.01 -4.90 -17.57
N ILE A 439 12.62 -3.76 -17.93
CA ILE A 439 12.33 -3.08 -19.21
C ILE A 439 12.86 -3.89 -20.39
N GLU A 440 14.06 -4.45 -20.28
CA GLU A 440 14.66 -5.28 -21.33
C GLU A 440 14.01 -6.68 -21.40
N GLY A 441 13.04 -6.98 -20.53
CA GLY A 441 12.37 -8.27 -20.46
C GLY A 441 13.28 -9.41 -20.01
N VAL A 442 14.44 -9.09 -19.43
CA VAL A 442 15.41 -10.07 -18.92
C VAL A 442 14.83 -10.82 -17.73
N ALA A 443 14.07 -10.14 -16.87
CA ALA A 443 13.43 -10.75 -15.72
C ALA A 443 12.10 -10.07 -15.37
N THR A 444 11.17 -10.84 -14.80
CA THR A 444 9.87 -10.32 -14.35
C THR A 444 10.00 -9.50 -13.06
N ALA A 445 8.95 -8.77 -12.67
CA ALA A 445 8.96 -7.98 -11.44
C ALA A 445 9.23 -8.83 -10.17
N THR A 446 8.69 -10.05 -10.11
CA THR A 446 8.91 -10.98 -8.99
C THR A 446 10.36 -11.48 -8.95
N GLU A 447 10.91 -11.85 -10.09
CA GLU A 447 12.30 -12.31 -10.21
C GLU A 447 13.29 -11.20 -9.85
N VAL A 448 13.07 -10.00 -10.38
CA VAL A 448 13.92 -8.84 -10.13
C VAL A 448 13.91 -8.42 -8.66
N SER A 449 12.75 -8.45 -8.01
CA SER A 449 12.67 -8.18 -6.56
C SER A 449 13.46 -9.20 -5.74
N THR A 450 13.44 -10.48 -6.12
CA THR A 450 14.20 -11.56 -5.46
C THR A 450 15.71 -11.38 -5.66
N ILE A 451 16.14 -11.06 -6.87
CA ILE A 451 17.54 -10.71 -7.16
C ILE A 451 17.95 -9.48 -6.33
N GLY A 452 17.08 -8.49 -6.22
CA GLY A 452 17.29 -7.30 -5.39
C GLY A 452 17.48 -7.64 -3.91
N ILE A 453 16.70 -8.57 -3.35
CA ILE A 453 16.86 -9.05 -1.98
C ILE A 453 18.23 -9.69 -1.77
N VAL A 454 18.64 -10.60 -2.66
CA VAL A 454 19.96 -11.24 -2.61
C VAL A 454 21.07 -10.19 -2.71
N TYR A 455 20.94 -9.25 -3.65
CA TYR A 455 21.87 -8.13 -3.82
C TYR A 455 22.00 -7.31 -2.53
N ALA A 456 20.86 -6.94 -1.91
CA ALA A 456 20.83 -6.16 -0.69
C ALA A 456 21.53 -6.88 0.47
N VAL A 457 21.28 -8.19 0.63
CA VAL A 457 21.94 -9.02 1.64
C VAL A 457 23.46 -9.08 1.40
N VAL A 458 23.88 -9.38 0.17
CA VAL A 458 25.31 -9.51 -0.18
C VAL A 458 26.05 -8.18 0.02
N ALA A 459 25.51 -7.07 -0.49
CA ALA A 459 26.14 -5.78 -0.33
C ALA A 459 26.09 -5.27 1.13
N GLY A 460 25.02 -5.57 1.88
CA GLY A 460 24.94 -5.31 3.32
C GLY A 460 26.02 -6.03 4.13
N LEU A 461 26.24 -7.32 3.85
CA LEU A 461 27.25 -8.15 4.54
C LEU A 461 28.68 -7.82 4.11
N LEU A 462 28.95 -7.73 2.81
CA LEU A 462 30.31 -7.66 2.27
C LEU A 462 30.82 -6.23 2.08
N ILE A 463 29.96 -5.29 1.66
CA ILE A 463 30.37 -3.93 1.31
C ILE A 463 30.15 -2.98 2.50
N TYR A 464 28.90 -2.85 2.96
CA TYR A 464 28.55 -1.93 4.04
C TYR A 464 28.89 -2.49 5.42
N ARG A 465 29.03 -3.82 5.53
CA ARG A 465 29.31 -4.55 6.78
C ARG A 465 28.33 -4.17 7.91
N GLN A 466 27.09 -3.89 7.54
CA GLN A 466 25.99 -3.50 8.42
C GLN A 466 24.84 -4.47 8.19
N PHE A 467 24.62 -5.37 9.15
CA PHE A 467 23.55 -6.35 9.06
C PHE A 467 23.07 -6.73 10.47
N ASP A 468 21.90 -6.22 10.87
CA ASP A 468 21.32 -6.51 12.17
C ASP A 468 20.43 -7.74 12.12
N TRP A 469 21.00 -8.90 12.46
CA TRP A 469 20.29 -10.18 12.48
C TRP A 469 19.04 -10.18 13.36
N ARG A 470 18.98 -9.31 14.39
CA ARG A 470 17.83 -9.22 15.28
C ARG A 470 16.62 -8.54 14.62
N ARG A 471 16.85 -7.74 13.58
CA ARG A 471 15.78 -7.04 12.83
C ARG A 471 15.13 -7.91 11.75
N ILE A 472 15.75 -9.01 11.33
CA ILE A 472 15.22 -9.86 10.24
C ILE A 472 13.83 -10.40 10.55
N TYR A 473 13.65 -11.04 11.71
CA TYR A 473 12.35 -11.60 12.08
C TYR A 473 11.25 -10.51 12.15
N PRO A 474 11.45 -9.39 12.87
CA PRO A 474 10.50 -8.28 12.84
C PRO A 474 10.16 -7.77 11.43
N MET A 475 11.16 -7.63 10.54
CA MET A 475 10.97 -7.18 9.16
C MET A 475 10.15 -8.17 8.33
N LEU A 476 10.41 -9.48 8.47
CA LEU A 476 9.63 -10.51 7.77
C LEU A 476 8.16 -10.49 8.23
N VAL A 477 7.91 -10.33 9.53
CA VAL A 477 6.55 -10.24 10.05
C VAL A 477 5.86 -8.94 9.61
N GLU A 478 6.57 -7.82 9.58
CA GLU A 478 6.05 -6.54 9.08
C GLU A 478 5.74 -6.58 7.58
N THR A 479 6.63 -7.19 6.79
CA THR A 479 6.40 -7.47 5.37
C THR A 479 5.14 -8.31 5.18
N ALA A 480 4.99 -9.39 5.94
CA ALA A 480 3.81 -10.24 5.86
C ALA A 480 2.53 -9.49 6.26
N ALA A 481 2.58 -8.68 7.32
CA ALA A 481 1.43 -7.91 7.78
C ALA A 481 0.98 -6.87 6.74
N LEU A 482 1.91 -6.06 6.22
CA LEU A 482 1.61 -5.08 5.18
C LEU A 482 1.06 -5.74 3.91
N SER A 483 1.69 -6.84 3.48
CA SER A 483 1.28 -7.58 2.28
C SER A 483 -0.09 -8.22 2.46
N GLY A 484 -0.36 -8.84 3.60
CA GLY A 484 -1.67 -9.41 3.90
C GLY A 484 -2.78 -8.37 3.97
N ALA A 485 -2.51 -7.20 4.58
CA ALA A 485 -3.45 -6.08 4.56
C ALA A 485 -3.78 -5.62 3.13
N ILE A 486 -2.75 -5.45 2.30
CA ILE A 486 -2.90 -5.09 0.89
C ILE A 486 -3.69 -6.17 0.14
N LEU A 487 -3.31 -7.44 0.25
CA LEU A 487 -3.93 -8.53 -0.51
C LEU A 487 -5.38 -8.76 -0.11
N LEU A 488 -5.74 -8.64 1.17
CA LEU A 488 -7.13 -8.73 1.60
C LEU A 488 -7.99 -7.61 1.01
N ILE A 489 -7.44 -6.39 0.91
CA ILE A 489 -8.09 -5.27 0.22
C ILE A 489 -8.28 -5.61 -1.26
N ILE A 490 -7.25 -6.12 -1.92
CA ILE A 490 -7.32 -6.50 -3.35
C ILE A 490 -8.37 -7.59 -3.56
N GLY A 491 -8.42 -8.63 -2.72
CA GLY A 491 -9.43 -9.68 -2.79
C GLY A 491 -10.85 -9.12 -2.65
N ALA A 492 -11.11 -8.34 -1.60
CA ALA A 492 -12.42 -7.74 -1.38
C ALA A 492 -12.82 -6.76 -2.51
N ALA A 493 -11.87 -5.96 -3.00
CA ALA A 493 -12.07 -5.05 -4.13
C ALA A 493 -12.33 -5.81 -5.45
N THR A 494 -11.69 -6.97 -5.66
CA THR A 494 -11.91 -7.81 -6.84
C THR A 494 -13.32 -8.39 -6.84
N GLY A 495 -13.81 -8.85 -5.68
CA GLY A 495 -15.21 -9.26 -5.52
C GLY A 495 -16.19 -8.12 -5.84
N MET A 496 -15.90 -6.90 -5.39
CA MET A 496 -16.72 -5.72 -5.70
C MET A 496 -16.67 -5.33 -7.18
N ALA A 497 -15.49 -5.29 -7.78
CA ALA A 497 -15.28 -4.96 -9.19
C ALA A 497 -16.01 -5.96 -10.10
N TRP A 498 -15.99 -7.24 -9.73
CA TRP A 498 -16.77 -8.28 -10.39
C TRP A 498 -18.28 -8.02 -10.26
N ALA A 499 -18.78 -7.73 -9.05
CA ALA A 499 -20.20 -7.43 -8.83
C ALA A 499 -20.69 -6.20 -9.63
N LEU A 500 -19.86 -5.15 -9.71
CA LEU A 500 -20.10 -3.97 -10.54
C LEU A 500 -20.17 -4.34 -12.02
N THR A 501 -19.19 -5.10 -12.52
CA THR A 501 -19.17 -5.53 -13.93
C THR A 501 -20.43 -6.34 -14.25
N GLN A 502 -20.80 -7.25 -13.36
CA GLN A 502 -21.91 -8.16 -13.59
C GLN A 502 -23.28 -7.52 -13.46
N SER A 503 -23.39 -6.38 -12.78
CA SER A 503 -24.60 -5.55 -12.77
C SER A 503 -24.87 -4.82 -14.10
N GLY A 504 -23.91 -4.82 -15.05
CA GLY A 504 -24.00 -4.03 -16.28
C GLY A 504 -23.64 -2.54 -16.10
N PHE A 505 -23.20 -2.15 -14.90
CA PHE A 505 -22.78 -0.77 -14.60
C PHE A 505 -21.65 -0.30 -15.52
N SER A 506 -20.68 -1.16 -15.85
CA SER A 506 -19.57 -0.83 -16.74
C SER A 506 -20.04 -0.30 -18.11
N ASN A 507 -21.12 -0.87 -18.66
CA ASN A 507 -21.70 -0.42 -19.93
C ASN A 507 -22.40 0.95 -19.80
N THR A 508 -23.10 1.17 -18.68
CA THR A 508 -23.75 2.45 -18.38
C THR A 508 -22.71 3.55 -18.23
N LEU A 509 -21.66 3.28 -17.46
CA LEU A 509 -20.54 4.21 -17.27
C LEU A 509 -19.83 4.52 -18.59
N ALA A 510 -19.55 3.52 -19.42
CA ALA A 510 -18.96 3.70 -20.73
C ALA A 510 -19.81 4.62 -21.63
N THR A 511 -21.14 4.41 -21.63
CA THR A 511 -22.07 5.23 -22.41
C THR A 511 -22.04 6.69 -21.95
N VAL A 512 -22.17 6.93 -20.64
CA VAL A 512 -22.09 8.29 -20.06
C VAL A 512 -20.76 8.96 -20.40
N MET A 513 -19.65 8.22 -20.32
CA MET A 513 -18.32 8.76 -20.62
C MET A 513 -18.14 9.11 -22.10
N ARG A 514 -18.76 8.36 -23.02
CA ARG A 514 -18.74 8.67 -24.46
C ARG A 514 -19.62 9.86 -24.84
N GLU A 515 -20.71 10.07 -24.10
CA GLU A 515 -21.65 11.18 -24.33
C GLU A 515 -21.18 12.52 -23.73
N LEU A 516 -20.09 12.52 -22.95
CA LEU A 516 -19.52 13.75 -22.40
C LEU A 516 -19.12 14.72 -23.52
N PRO A 517 -19.56 15.98 -23.45
CA PRO A 517 -19.19 16.99 -24.43
C PRO A 517 -17.69 17.27 -24.33
N GLY A 518 -16.96 17.19 -25.44
CA GLY A 518 -15.53 17.52 -25.50
C GLY A 518 -14.57 16.32 -25.60
N GLY A 519 -15.08 15.08 -25.70
CA GLY A 519 -14.28 13.90 -26.05
C GLY A 519 -13.13 13.60 -25.07
N VAL A 520 -11.97 13.20 -25.60
CA VAL A 520 -10.81 12.72 -24.81
C VAL A 520 -10.33 13.70 -23.73
N PRO A 521 -10.15 15.02 -23.99
CA PRO A 521 -9.72 15.96 -22.95
C PRO A 521 -10.66 16.03 -21.74
N VAL A 522 -11.98 15.98 -21.98
CA VAL A 522 -12.97 16.04 -20.89
C VAL A 522 -13.00 14.74 -20.12
N PHE A 523 -12.90 13.59 -20.79
CA PHE A 523 -12.72 12.29 -20.12
C PHE A 523 -11.49 12.31 -19.19
N ILE A 524 -10.33 12.76 -19.68
CA ILE A 524 -9.11 12.86 -18.88
C ILE A 524 -9.30 13.81 -17.69
N ALA A 525 -9.92 14.98 -17.89
CA ALA A 525 -10.17 15.94 -16.82
C ALA A 525 -11.10 15.36 -15.73
N VAL A 526 -12.18 14.68 -16.13
CA VAL A 526 -13.09 14.00 -15.21
C VAL A 526 -12.37 12.90 -14.44
N SER A 527 -11.57 12.08 -15.12
CA SER A 527 -10.75 11.04 -14.47
C SER A 527 -9.76 11.63 -13.47
N ILE A 528 -9.07 12.72 -13.80
CA ILE A 528 -8.16 13.41 -12.87
C ILE A 528 -8.89 13.82 -11.59
N VAL A 529 -10.05 14.48 -11.73
CA VAL A 529 -10.83 14.93 -10.56
C VAL A 529 -11.32 13.73 -9.76
N ALA A 530 -11.85 12.70 -10.42
CA ALA A 530 -12.34 11.49 -9.78
C ALA A 530 -11.22 10.78 -8.99
N PHE A 531 -10.04 10.60 -9.57
CA PHE A 531 -8.93 9.91 -8.90
C PHE A 531 -8.23 10.75 -7.83
N ILE A 532 -8.25 12.10 -7.91
CA ILE A 532 -7.85 12.95 -6.78
C ILE A 532 -8.79 12.73 -5.59
N ILE A 533 -10.11 12.74 -5.83
CA ILE A 533 -11.11 12.53 -4.78
C ILE A 533 -10.97 11.13 -4.18
N LEU A 534 -10.92 10.09 -5.02
CA LEU A 534 -10.75 8.71 -4.58
C LEU A 534 -9.43 8.52 -3.82
N GLY A 535 -8.32 9.06 -4.36
CA GLY A 535 -7.00 8.98 -3.72
C GLY A 535 -6.94 9.68 -2.36
N SER A 536 -7.77 10.70 -2.12
CA SER A 536 -7.82 11.35 -0.81
C SER A 536 -8.35 10.44 0.30
N VAL A 537 -9.17 9.44 -0.03
CA VAL A 537 -9.78 8.52 0.93
C VAL A 537 -9.14 7.13 0.88
N LEU A 538 -8.79 6.67 -0.32
CA LEU A 538 -8.26 5.34 -0.59
C LEU A 538 -6.77 5.41 -0.87
N GLU A 539 -6.03 4.45 -0.33
CA GLU A 539 -4.68 4.18 -0.84
C GLU A 539 -4.76 3.76 -2.32
N GLY A 540 -3.68 3.98 -3.07
CA GLY A 540 -3.75 3.85 -4.53
C GLY A 540 -4.19 2.47 -5.04
N ILE A 541 -3.89 1.42 -4.28
CA ILE A 541 -4.20 0.04 -4.63
C ILE A 541 -5.72 -0.22 -4.67
N PRO A 542 -6.51 -0.01 -3.59
CA PRO A 542 -7.96 -0.25 -3.61
C PRO A 542 -8.71 0.49 -4.73
N ALA A 543 -8.34 1.74 -5.01
CA ALA A 543 -8.99 2.52 -6.06
C ALA A 543 -8.73 1.92 -7.46
N ILE A 544 -7.50 1.49 -7.74
CA ILE A 544 -7.13 0.87 -9.02
C ILE A 544 -7.78 -0.49 -9.22
N VAL A 545 -7.81 -1.34 -8.19
CA VAL A 545 -8.46 -2.66 -8.31
C VAL A 545 -9.94 -2.51 -8.60
N LEU A 546 -10.58 -1.52 -7.97
CA LEU A 546 -12.00 -1.27 -8.16
C LEU A 546 -12.32 -0.63 -9.52
N PHE A 547 -11.64 0.46 -9.88
CA PHE A 547 -12.00 1.28 -11.06
C PHE A 547 -11.17 0.99 -12.31
N GLY A 548 -10.00 0.39 -12.17
CA GLY A 548 -9.10 0.07 -13.28
C GLY A 548 -9.77 -0.75 -14.37
N PRO A 549 -10.35 -1.93 -14.06
CA PRO A 549 -11.05 -2.78 -15.03
C PRO A 549 -12.24 -2.10 -15.72
N LEU A 550 -12.81 -1.04 -15.14
CA LEU A 550 -13.92 -0.30 -15.74
C LEU A 550 -13.42 0.84 -16.63
N LEU A 551 -12.45 1.62 -16.16
CA LEU A 551 -12.02 2.86 -16.83
C LEU A 551 -10.96 2.64 -17.91
N PHE A 552 -10.10 1.63 -17.78
CA PHE A 552 -9.05 1.37 -18.78
C PHE A 552 -9.63 0.91 -20.13
N PRO A 553 -10.61 -0.02 -20.17
CA PRO A 553 -11.26 -0.38 -21.43
C PRO A 553 -11.94 0.82 -22.12
N ILE A 554 -12.59 1.69 -21.33
CA ILE A 554 -13.20 2.93 -21.85
C ILE A 554 -12.13 3.84 -22.45
N ALA A 555 -11.03 4.06 -21.73
CA ALA A 555 -9.91 4.88 -22.20
C ALA A 555 -9.34 4.37 -23.53
N ARG A 556 -9.15 3.05 -23.66
CA ARG A 556 -8.68 2.40 -24.89
C ARG A 556 -9.64 2.62 -26.06
N GLU A 557 -10.94 2.49 -25.82
CA GLU A 557 -11.96 2.61 -26.86
C GLU A 557 -12.06 4.02 -27.43
N ILE A 558 -11.89 5.04 -26.60
CA ILE A 558 -11.85 6.45 -27.04
C ILE A 558 -10.47 6.88 -27.57
N GLY A 559 -9.50 5.96 -27.68
CA GLY A 559 -8.19 6.20 -28.29
C GLY A 559 -7.10 6.72 -27.34
N VAL A 560 -7.29 6.65 -26.01
CA VAL A 560 -6.23 6.98 -25.04
C VAL A 560 -5.36 5.75 -24.80
N HIS A 561 -4.05 5.91 -24.94
CA HIS A 561 -3.10 4.83 -24.66
C HIS A 561 -3.12 4.44 -23.17
N GLU A 562 -3.23 3.14 -22.87
CA GLU A 562 -3.43 2.63 -21.50
C GLU A 562 -2.29 3.01 -20.55
N VAL A 563 -1.03 2.99 -21.02
CA VAL A 563 0.13 3.44 -20.21
C VAL A 563 0.05 4.93 -19.90
N HIS A 564 -0.40 5.75 -20.84
CA HIS A 564 -0.55 7.19 -20.60
C HIS A 564 -1.67 7.46 -19.59
N TYR A 565 -2.81 6.79 -19.75
CA TYR A 565 -3.92 6.85 -18.80
C TYR A 565 -3.50 6.40 -17.41
N ALA A 566 -2.72 5.31 -17.29
CA ALA A 566 -2.16 4.85 -16.02
C ALA A 566 -1.33 5.92 -15.32
N MET A 567 -0.46 6.64 -16.05
CA MET A 567 0.35 7.72 -15.47
C MET A 567 -0.53 8.87 -14.96
N ILE A 568 -1.52 9.29 -15.74
CA ILE A 568 -2.46 10.35 -15.34
C ILE A 568 -3.19 9.95 -14.05
N VAL A 569 -3.76 8.75 -14.03
CA VAL A 569 -4.57 8.25 -12.92
C VAL A 569 -3.74 8.09 -11.65
N ILE A 570 -2.55 7.51 -11.75
CA ILE A 570 -1.64 7.33 -10.58
C ILE A 570 -1.19 8.67 -10.02
N LEU A 571 -0.85 9.63 -10.87
CA LEU A 571 -0.44 10.95 -10.43
C LEU A 571 -1.60 11.72 -9.77
N ALA A 572 -2.78 11.68 -10.37
CA ALA A 572 -4.00 12.26 -9.79
C ALA A 572 -4.30 11.66 -8.41
N MET A 573 -4.20 10.35 -8.30
CA MET A 573 -4.40 9.63 -7.05
C MET A 573 -3.33 9.94 -6.01
N GLY A 574 -2.06 10.05 -6.42
CA GLY A 574 -0.94 10.48 -5.57
C GLY A 574 -1.16 11.88 -5.00
N ILE A 575 -1.64 12.83 -5.82
CA ILE A 575 -2.02 14.17 -5.35
C ILE A 575 -3.11 14.06 -4.29
N GLY A 576 -4.17 13.28 -4.56
CA GLY A 576 -5.26 13.04 -3.62
C GLY A 576 -4.76 12.47 -2.28
N LEU A 577 -3.93 11.43 -2.35
CA LEU A 577 -3.40 10.70 -1.18
C LEU A 577 -2.61 11.58 -0.23
N PHE A 578 -1.95 12.62 -0.73
CA PHE A 578 -1.21 13.59 0.07
C PHE A 578 -1.90 14.96 0.18
N ALA A 579 -3.12 15.11 -0.35
CA ALA A 579 -3.91 16.33 -0.22
C ALA A 579 -4.74 16.32 1.07
N PRO A 580 -4.45 17.20 2.04
CA PRO A 580 -5.28 17.31 3.23
C PRO A 580 -6.61 18.03 2.91
N PRO A 581 -7.66 17.87 3.74
CA PRO A 581 -7.67 17.28 5.08
C PRO A 581 -7.91 15.76 5.11
N PHE A 582 -8.05 15.09 3.97
CA PHE A 582 -8.42 13.67 3.95
C PHE A 582 -7.25 12.74 3.62
N GLY A 583 -6.28 13.20 2.81
CA GLY A 583 -5.20 12.39 2.28
C GLY A 583 -4.48 11.54 3.33
N VAL A 584 -4.75 10.22 3.32
CA VAL A 584 -4.22 9.28 4.31
C VAL A 584 -2.68 9.23 4.28
N GLY A 585 -2.08 9.41 3.09
CA GLY A 585 -0.63 9.50 2.93
C GLY A 585 -0.01 10.73 3.60
N TYR A 586 -0.72 11.87 3.61
CA TYR A 586 -0.28 13.06 4.34
C TYR A 586 -0.19 12.77 5.86
N TYR A 587 -1.18 12.09 6.42
CA TYR A 587 -1.15 11.70 7.84
C TYR A 587 -0.09 10.64 8.13
N ALA A 588 0.19 9.73 7.19
CA ALA A 588 1.32 8.80 7.30
C ALA A 588 2.66 9.55 7.33
N ALA A 589 2.84 10.56 6.46
CA ALA A 589 4.02 11.41 6.49
C ALA A 589 4.15 12.18 7.81
N CYS A 590 3.05 12.68 8.38
CA CYS A 590 3.00 13.29 9.72
C CYS A 590 3.43 12.30 10.82
N ALA A 591 2.92 11.07 10.78
CA ALA A 591 3.24 10.03 11.76
C ALA A 591 4.72 9.63 11.70
N ILE A 592 5.27 9.44 10.50
CA ILE A 592 6.68 9.09 10.28
C ILE A 592 7.60 10.23 10.73
N SER A 593 7.26 11.47 10.37
CA SER A 593 8.05 12.64 10.73
C SER A 593 7.89 13.09 12.18
N ARG A 594 6.84 12.61 12.87
CA ARG A 594 6.40 13.05 14.20
C ARG A 594 6.14 14.56 14.24
N ILE A 595 5.50 15.09 13.21
CA ILE A 595 5.13 16.51 13.06
C ILE A 595 3.61 16.62 13.07
N SER A 596 3.08 17.67 13.69
CA SER A 596 1.63 17.84 13.76
C SER A 596 1.03 18.14 12.37
N PRO A 597 -0.12 17.54 12.01
CA PRO A 597 -0.77 17.78 10.72
C PRO A 597 -1.13 19.25 10.46
N ASP A 598 -1.44 20.01 11.51
CA ASP A 598 -1.85 21.41 11.42
C ASP A 598 -0.72 22.31 10.92
N GLU A 599 0.54 21.99 11.28
CA GLU A 599 1.71 22.75 10.87
C GLU A 599 1.99 22.67 9.37
N GLY A 600 1.71 21.52 8.74
CA GLY A 600 1.98 21.27 7.31
C GLY A 600 0.84 21.65 6.35
N MET A 601 -0.36 21.92 6.88
CA MET A 601 -1.59 22.14 6.11
C MET A 601 -1.50 23.33 5.14
N LYS A 602 -0.92 24.45 5.57
CA LYS A 602 -0.72 25.63 4.70
C LYS A 602 0.49 25.46 3.78
N PRO A 603 1.67 25.02 4.27
CA PRO A 603 2.84 24.82 3.42
C PRO A 603 2.62 23.85 2.25
N ILE A 604 1.84 22.79 2.42
CA ILE A 604 1.65 21.74 1.40
C ILE A 604 0.89 22.23 0.16
N LEU A 605 0.02 23.25 0.29
CA LEU A 605 -0.76 23.77 -0.84
C LEU A 605 0.12 24.22 -2.01
N GLY A 606 1.27 24.85 -1.72
CA GLY A 606 2.21 25.25 -2.77
C GLY A 606 2.80 24.03 -3.50
N TYR A 607 3.11 22.97 -2.77
CA TYR A 607 3.63 21.74 -3.35
C TYR A 607 2.56 20.98 -4.14
N LEU A 608 1.31 20.91 -3.66
CA LEU A 608 0.19 20.32 -4.39
C LEU A 608 -0.10 21.07 -5.70
N ALA A 609 0.00 22.41 -5.69
CA ALA A 609 -0.13 23.20 -6.91
C ALA A 609 0.98 22.86 -7.92
N ALA A 610 2.23 22.70 -7.48
CA ALA A 610 3.32 22.27 -8.35
C ALA A 610 3.11 20.86 -8.92
N LEU A 611 2.63 19.92 -8.10
CA LEU A 611 2.27 18.57 -8.55
C LEU A 611 1.11 18.59 -9.54
N ALA A 612 0.08 19.42 -9.31
CA ALA A 612 -1.07 19.57 -10.21
C ALA A 612 -0.64 20.15 -11.57
N VAL A 613 0.26 21.13 -11.58
CA VAL A 613 0.86 21.64 -12.83
C VAL A 613 1.64 20.54 -13.54
N GLY A 614 2.45 19.76 -12.81
CA GLY A 614 3.16 18.61 -13.36
C GLY A 614 2.21 17.56 -13.97
N LEU A 615 1.12 17.24 -13.28
CA LEU A 615 0.07 16.35 -13.77
C LEU A 615 -0.58 16.88 -15.05
N ILE A 616 -0.92 18.17 -15.12
CA ILE A 616 -1.51 18.77 -16.32
C ILE A 616 -0.53 18.69 -17.50
N ILE A 617 0.77 18.94 -17.27
CA ILE A 617 1.79 18.81 -18.31
C ILE A 617 1.86 17.36 -18.82
N VAL A 618 1.88 16.38 -17.92
CA VAL A 618 1.87 14.96 -18.29
C VAL A 618 0.61 14.64 -19.10
N ALA A 619 -0.57 15.00 -18.60
CA ALA A 619 -1.86 14.73 -19.24
C ALA A 619 -2.03 15.39 -20.61
N ALA A 620 -1.46 16.58 -20.82
CA ALA A 620 -1.54 17.29 -22.09
C ALA A 620 -0.53 16.79 -23.13
N VAL A 621 0.55 16.13 -22.70
CA VAL A 621 1.65 15.70 -23.58
C VAL A 621 1.88 14.18 -23.44
N PRO A 622 1.12 13.35 -24.19
CA PRO A 622 1.22 11.89 -24.11
C PRO A 622 2.62 11.34 -24.30
N TRP A 623 3.45 12.00 -25.12
CA TRP A 623 4.86 11.64 -25.35
C TRP A 623 5.67 11.50 -24.06
N VAL A 624 5.33 12.26 -23.01
CA VAL A 624 5.98 12.13 -21.70
C VAL A 624 5.78 10.71 -21.13
N SER A 625 4.63 10.09 -21.35
CA SER A 625 4.36 8.73 -20.85
C SER A 625 4.67 7.62 -21.86
N ILE A 626 4.58 7.89 -23.16
CA ILE A 626 4.65 6.84 -24.20
C ILE A 626 5.87 6.95 -25.12
N GLY A 627 6.65 8.02 -25.03
CA GLY A 627 7.73 8.31 -25.98
C GLY A 627 8.87 7.29 -25.99
N PHE A 628 9.00 6.49 -24.92
CA PHE A 628 10.02 5.45 -24.78
C PHE A 628 9.50 4.01 -24.94
N LEU A 629 8.23 3.84 -25.35
CA LEU A 629 7.62 2.52 -25.55
C LEU A 629 7.95 1.89 -26.92
N GLY A 630 8.94 2.44 -27.64
CA GLY A 630 9.31 2.07 -29.01
C GLY A 630 10.35 0.96 -29.12
#